data_AF-A0A5C8RY87-F1
#
_entry.id   AF-A0A5C8RY87-F1
#
_cell.length_a   1.000
_cell.length_b   1.000
_cell.length_c   1.000
_cell.angle_alpha   90.00
_cell.angle_beta   90.00
_cell.angle_gamma   90.00
#
_symmetry.space_group_name_H-M   'P 1'
#
loop_
_entity.id
_entity.type
_entity.pdbx_description
1 polymer ?
#
loop_
_entity_poly.entity_id
_entity_poly.type
_entity_poly.pdbx_seq_one_letter_code
_entity_poly.pdbx_strand_id
1 'polypeptide(L)'
;MFNPTRSCWNGLQKALADYSKSNKITHVIKIDIANYFGSINQHTLINLLRDIGYGGVLCNRLENMLVDLTGDRSSRGIIQGVFTSDLFGSFYMMPLDRFFEEYGLKSARYVD
;
A
#
# COMPACT_ATOMS: atom_id res chain seq x y z
N MET A 1 2.61 -8.81 5.93
CA MET A 1 3.95 -8.75 6.53
C MET A 1 4.90 -8.15 5.50
N PHE A 2 5.80 -7.23 5.86
CA PHE A 2 6.66 -6.55 4.88
C PHE A 2 7.58 -7.55 4.17
N ASN A 3 7.60 -7.50 2.84
CA ASN A 3 8.49 -8.31 2.03
C ASN A 3 9.61 -7.41 1.48
N PRO A 4 10.86 -7.89 1.41
CA PRO A 4 11.94 -7.14 0.79
C PRO A 4 11.58 -6.74 -0.64
N THR A 5 11.98 -5.54 -1.05
CA THR A 5 11.71 -4.96 -2.38
C THR A 5 12.00 -5.94 -3.52
N ARG A 6 13.14 -6.64 -3.46
CA ARG A 6 13.52 -7.64 -4.47
C ARG A 6 12.54 -8.82 -4.51
N SER A 7 12.03 -9.25 -3.37
CA SER A 7 11.03 -10.32 -3.28
C SER A 7 9.68 -9.87 -3.85
N CYS A 8 9.26 -8.63 -3.58
CA CYS A 8 8.05 -8.04 -4.16
C CYS A 8 8.16 -7.94 -5.69
N TRP A 9 9.30 -7.47 -6.19
CA TRP A 9 9.56 -7.36 -7.63
C TRP A 9 9.53 -8.73 -8.32
N ASN A 10 10.21 -9.72 -7.75
CA ASN A 10 10.17 -11.09 -8.27
C ASN A 10 8.75 -11.68 -8.22
N GLY A 11 7.99 -11.36 -7.17
CA GLY A 11 6.59 -11.75 -7.02
C GLY A 11 5.72 -11.18 -8.14
N LEU A 12 5.86 -9.89 -8.45
CA LEU A 12 5.19 -9.23 -9.57
C LEU A 12 5.54 -9.92 -10.90
N GLN A 13 6.83 -10.09 -11.19
CA GLN A 13 7.27 -10.71 -12.44
C GLN A 13 6.72 -12.13 -12.61
N LYS A 14 6.75 -12.92 -11.54
CA LYS A 14 6.22 -14.29 -11.54
C LYS A 14 4.71 -14.29 -11.77
N ALA A 15 3.96 -13.45 -11.07
CA ALA A 15 2.51 -13.35 -11.22
C ALA A 15 2.12 -12.94 -12.65
N LEU A 16 2.79 -11.93 -13.22
CA LEU A 16 2.55 -11.49 -14.59
C LEU A 16 2.86 -12.59 -15.62
N ALA A 17 3.98 -13.31 -15.45
CA ALA A 17 4.34 -14.43 -16.31
C ALA A 17 3.36 -15.61 -16.20
N ASP A 18 2.77 -15.84 -15.04
CA ASP A 18 1.75 -16.87 -14.85
C ASP A 18 0.40 -16.45 -15.44
N TYR A 19 0.04 -15.18 -15.30
CA TYR A 19 -1.18 -14.61 -15.89
C TYR A 19 -1.11 -14.58 -17.42
N SER A 20 0.05 -14.28 -18.01
CA SER A 20 0.22 -14.25 -19.47
C SER A 20 0.09 -15.63 -20.14
N LYS A 21 0.25 -16.72 -19.40
CA LYS A 21 0.02 -18.08 -19.91
C LYS A 21 -1.47 -18.42 -20.05
N SER A 22 -2.36 -17.64 -19.42
CA SER A 22 -3.79 -17.88 -19.45
C SER A 22 -4.43 -17.25 -20.68
N ASN A 23 -4.98 -18.08 -21.57
CA ASN A 23 -5.76 -17.61 -22.73
C ASN A 23 -7.09 -16.91 -22.34
N LYS A 24 -7.44 -16.87 -21.05
CA LYS A 24 -8.64 -16.18 -20.55
C LYS A 24 -8.42 -14.69 -20.32
N ILE A 25 -7.16 -14.24 -20.21
CA ILE A 25 -6.81 -12.86 -19.94
C ILE A 25 -6.49 -12.18 -21.27
N THR A 26 -7.42 -11.38 -21.76
CA THR A 26 -7.29 -10.69 -23.07
C THR A 26 -6.84 -9.24 -22.92
N HIS A 27 -7.06 -8.65 -21.74
CA HIS A 27 -6.78 -7.24 -21.47
C HIS A 27 -6.06 -7.10 -20.14
N VAL A 28 -5.20 -6.08 -20.06
CA VAL A 28 -4.48 -5.70 -18.86
C VAL A 28 -4.74 -4.23 -18.59
N ILE A 29 -5.06 -3.91 -17.34
CA ILE A 29 -5.17 -2.54 -16.86
C ILE A 29 -3.92 -2.26 -16.03
N LYS A 30 -3.12 -1.29 -16.46
CA LYS A 30 -1.99 -0.78 -15.69
C LYS A 30 -2.44 0.47 -14.94
N ILE A 31 -2.17 0.51 -13.65
CA ILE A 31 -2.49 1.62 -12.74
C ILE A 31 -1.17 2.05 -12.09
N ASP A 32 -1.03 3.35 -11.86
CA ASP A 32 0.12 3.99 -11.19
C ASP A 32 -0.43 5.21 -10.43
N ILE A 33 -0.01 5.42 -9.17
CA ILE A 33 -0.56 6.48 -8.34
C ILE A 33 0.43 7.65 -8.30
N ALA A 34 0.05 8.75 -8.97
CA ALA A 34 0.86 9.96 -8.98
C ALA A 34 1.13 10.46 -7.54
N ASN A 35 2.42 10.63 -7.22
CA ASN A 35 2.88 11.03 -5.88
C ASN A 35 2.29 10.15 -4.76
N TYR A 36 2.35 8.83 -4.93
CA TYR A 36 1.73 7.86 -4.02
C TYR A 36 1.94 8.19 -2.55
N PHE A 37 3.20 8.20 -2.08
CA PHE A 37 3.51 8.46 -0.68
C PHE A 37 3.05 9.82 -0.18
N GLY A 38 3.10 10.87 -1.01
CA GLY A 38 2.60 12.20 -0.67
C GLY A 38 1.07 12.30 -0.67
N SER A 39 0.39 11.38 -1.37
CA SER A 39 -1.08 11.34 -1.49
C SER A 39 -1.79 10.53 -0.39
N ILE A 40 -1.05 9.72 0.38
CA ILE A 40 -1.60 8.86 1.44
C ILE A 40 -2.36 9.72 2.46
N ASN A 41 -3.61 9.34 2.75
CA ASN A 41 -4.38 9.97 3.82
C ASN A 41 -3.96 9.35 5.17
N GLN A 42 -3.36 10.18 6.03
CA GLN A 42 -2.83 9.71 7.31
C GLN A 42 -3.96 9.20 8.22
N HIS A 43 -5.11 9.86 8.24
CA HIS A 43 -6.24 9.43 9.06
C HIS A 43 -6.78 8.05 8.62
N THR A 44 -6.89 7.83 7.31
CA THR A 44 -7.26 6.52 6.76
C THR A 44 -6.24 5.44 7.13
N LEU A 45 -4.93 5.73 7.01
CA LEU A 45 -3.87 4.81 7.42
C LEU A 45 -3.99 4.43 8.91
N ILE A 46 -4.21 5.42 9.78
CA ILE A 46 -4.34 5.22 11.23
C ILE A 46 -5.59 4.40 11.57
N ASN A 47 -6.71 4.64 10.89
CA ASN A 47 -7.93 3.84 11.07
C ASN A 47 -7.70 2.39 10.66
N LEU A 48 -7.05 2.13 9.52
CA LEU A 48 -6.69 0.75 9.12
C LEU A 48 -5.84 0.05 10.16
N LEU A 49 -4.90 0.75 10.82
CA LEU A 49 -4.09 0.20 11.89
C LEU A 49 -4.93 -0.11 13.14
N ARG A 50 -5.87 0.77 13.51
CA ARG A 50 -6.78 0.52 14.63
C ARG A 50 -7.69 -0.69 14.36
N ASP A 51 -8.20 -0.82 13.14
CA ASP A 51 -9.11 -1.89 12.74
C ASP A 51 -8.48 -3.28 12.86
N ILE A 52 -7.16 -3.39 12.68
CA ILE A 52 -6.41 -4.65 12.86
C ILE A 52 -5.95 -4.88 14.31
N GLY A 53 -6.33 -4.00 15.25
CA GLY A 53 -6.13 -4.19 16.69
C GLY A 53 -4.94 -3.44 17.30
N TYR A 54 -4.31 -2.50 16.60
CA TYR A 54 -3.26 -1.66 17.22
C TYR A 54 -3.87 -0.70 18.26
N GLY A 55 -3.18 -0.56 19.40
CA GLY A 55 -3.66 0.23 20.53
C GLY A 55 -3.80 1.72 20.21
N GLY A 56 -4.92 2.33 20.61
CA GLY A 56 -5.26 3.72 20.28
C GLY A 56 -4.20 4.75 20.69
N VAL A 57 -3.52 4.55 21.83
CA VAL A 57 -2.44 5.45 22.27
C VAL A 57 -1.25 5.44 21.30
N LEU A 58 -0.87 4.28 20.76
CA LEU A 58 0.22 4.17 19.77
C LEU A 58 -0.19 4.76 18.44
N CYS A 59 -1.43 4.50 18.00
CA CYS A 59 -2.00 5.09 16.80
C CYS A 59 -2.02 6.62 16.87
N ASN A 60 -2.45 7.22 17.99
CA ASN A 60 -2.47 8.67 18.16
C ASN A 60 -1.06 9.28 18.12
N ARG A 61 -0.08 8.60 18.75
CA ARG A 61 1.31 9.05 18.71
C ARG A 61 1.89 8.99 17.31
N LEU A 62 1.59 7.92 16.56
CA LEU A 62 2.00 7.79 15.17
C LEU A 62 1.36 8.87 14.29
N GLU A 63 0.06 9.13 14.45
CA GLU A 63 -0.66 10.17 13.71
C GLU A 63 0.01 11.54 13.88
N ASN A 64 0.26 11.95 15.13
CA ASN A 64 0.95 13.21 15.42
C ASN A 64 2.36 13.25 14.82
N MET A 65 3.12 12.16 14.95
CA MET A 65 4.46 12.07 14.38
C MET A 65 4.45 12.22 12.85
N LEU A 66 3.49 11.63 12.14
CA LEU A 66 3.38 11.74 10.69
C LEU A 66 3.03 13.17 10.25
N VAL A 67 2.15 13.86 10.99
CA VAL A 67 1.82 15.27 10.75
C VAL A 67 3.06 16.14 10.93
N ASP A 68 3.77 16.00 12.06
CA ASP A 68 4.96 16.79 12.36
C ASP A 68 6.06 16.60 11.29
N LEU A 69 6.21 15.37 10.81
CA LEU A 69 7.22 14.98 9.82
C LEU A 69 6.93 15.46 8.40
N THR A 70 5.65 15.62 8.05
CA THR A 70 5.26 16.13 6.73
C THR A 70 5.27 17.66 6.68
N GLY A 71 5.31 18.33 7.83
CA GLY A 71 5.39 19.80 7.94
C GLY A 71 4.17 20.53 7.38
N ASP A 72 3.17 19.78 6.93
CA ASP A 72 2.01 20.27 6.20
C ASP A 72 0.81 20.39 7.14
N ARG A 73 -0.02 21.44 6.94
CA ARG A 73 -1.30 21.56 7.66
C ARG A 73 -2.32 20.50 7.22
N SER A 74 -2.06 19.80 6.12
CA SER A 74 -2.92 18.74 5.63
C SER A 74 -2.42 17.39 6.14
N SER A 75 -3.28 16.61 6.79
CA SER A 75 -2.98 15.25 7.29
C SER A 75 -2.82 14.24 6.15
N ARG A 76 -1.86 14.51 5.26
CA ARG A 76 -1.55 13.76 4.06
C ARG A 76 -0.05 13.58 3.92
N GLY A 77 0.32 12.48 3.30
CA GLY A 77 1.68 12.15 3.01
C GLY A 77 2.34 11.34 4.12
N ILE A 78 3.34 10.55 3.74
CA ILE A 78 4.35 9.99 4.64
C ILE A 78 5.73 10.22 4.03
N ILE A 79 6.77 10.36 4.86
CA ILE A 79 8.14 10.62 4.39
C ILE A 79 8.62 9.47 3.51
N GLN A 80 9.23 9.77 2.37
CA GLN A 80 9.87 8.78 1.50
C GLN A 80 11.31 8.47 1.95
N GLY A 81 11.79 7.26 1.66
CA GLY A 81 13.17 6.87 1.94
C GLY A 81 13.43 6.32 3.34
N VAL A 82 12.37 6.11 4.14
CA VAL A 82 12.45 5.39 5.41
C VAL A 82 11.72 4.05 5.30
N PHE A 83 12.34 3.00 5.82
CA PHE A 83 11.82 1.62 5.76
C PHE A 83 10.38 1.48 6.26
N THR A 84 10.03 2.21 7.32
CA THR A 84 8.69 2.19 7.90
C THR A 84 7.62 2.74 6.96
N SER A 85 7.97 3.69 6.09
CA SER A 85 7.02 4.24 5.13
C SER A 85 6.67 3.25 4.03
N ASP A 86 7.63 2.44 3.57
CA ASP A 86 7.35 1.37 2.60
C ASP A 86 6.39 0.33 3.18
N LEU A 87 6.54 0.02 4.47
CA LEU A 87 5.61 -0.84 5.21
C LEU A 87 4.22 -0.21 5.28
N PHE A 88 4.11 1.06 5.69
CA PHE A 88 2.83 1.74 5.81
C PHE A 88 2.14 1.93 4.45
N GLY A 89 2.87 2.26 3.39
CA GLY A 89 2.32 2.33 2.03
C GLY A 89 1.79 0.97 1.58
N SER A 90 2.58 -0.09 1.75
CA SER A 90 2.12 -1.44 1.40
C SER A 90 0.86 -1.85 2.16
N PHE A 91 0.76 -1.48 3.44
CA PHE A 91 -0.39 -1.76 4.29
C PHE A 91 -1.62 -0.91 3.91
N TYR A 92 -1.41 0.35 3.53
CA TYR A 92 -2.48 1.25 3.07
C TYR A 92 -3.22 0.71 1.84
N MET A 93 -2.53 -0.04 0.97
CA MET A 93 -3.13 -0.68 -0.22
C MET A 93 -3.82 -2.02 0.06
N MET A 94 -3.68 -2.58 1.26
CA MET A 94 -4.26 -3.89 1.61
C MET A 94 -5.77 -3.98 1.33
N PRO A 95 -6.60 -2.95 1.61
CA PRO A 95 -8.03 -3.01 1.27
C PRO A 95 -8.30 -3.14 -0.23
N LEU A 96 -7.46 -2.53 -1.08
CA LEU A 96 -7.58 -2.64 -2.54
C LEU A 96 -7.21 -4.04 -3.02
N ASP A 97 -6.13 -4.62 -2.48
CA ASP A 97 -5.72 -5.99 -2.82
C ASP A 97 -6.83 -6.98 -2.46
N ARG A 98 -7.43 -6.82 -1.27
CA ARG A 98 -8.56 -7.63 -0.82
C ARG A 98 -9.79 -7.46 -1.72
N PHE A 99 -10.07 -6.23 -2.14
CA PHE A 99 -11.16 -5.96 -3.08
C PHE A 99 -10.95 -6.72 -4.40
N PHE A 100 -9.74 -6.71 -4.98
CA PHE A 100 -9.49 -7.48 -6.20
C PHE A 100 -9.64 -8.98 -5.99
N GLU A 101 -9.18 -9.50 -4.85
CA GLU A 101 -9.34 -10.92 -4.51
C GLU A 101 -10.81 -11.33 -4.37
N GLU A 102 -11.63 -10.53 -3.67
CA GLU A 102 -13.06 -10.79 -3.45
C GLU A 102 -13.87 -10.84 -4.76
N TYR A 103 -13.50 -10.02 -5.74
CA TYR A 103 -14.12 -10.04 -7.08
C TYR A 103 -13.49 -11.08 -8.03
N GLY A 104 -12.53 -11.87 -7.55
CA GLY A 104 -11.85 -12.89 -8.35
C GLY A 104 -10.96 -12.32 -9.46
N LEU A 105 -10.56 -11.04 -9.35
CA LEU A 105 -9.70 -10.37 -10.31
C LEU A 105 -8.25 -10.80 -10.10
N LYS A 106 -7.55 -11.11 -11.20
CA LYS A 106 -6.12 -11.40 -11.16
C LYS A 106 -5.35 -10.08 -11.12
N SER A 107 -4.83 -9.74 -9.95
CA SER A 107 -4.03 -8.54 -9.72
C SER A 107 -2.62 -8.88 -9.25
N ALA A 108 -1.64 -8.09 -9.66
CA ALA A 108 -0.29 -8.12 -9.13
C ALA A 108 0.17 -6.67 -8.93
N ARG A 109 0.75 -6.37 -7.77
CA ARG A 109 1.12 -5.01 -7.35
C ARG A 109 2.56 -4.97 -6.89
N TYR A 110 3.22 -3.85 -7.12
CA TYR A 110 4.54 -3.55 -6.59
C TYR A 110 4.58 -2.10 -6.12
N VAL A 111 4.57 -1.91 -4.79
CA VAL A 111 4.45 -0.59 -4.13
C VAL A 111 3.07 0.03 -4.32
N ASP A 112 2.79 0.71 -5.43
CA ASP A 112 1.53 1.38 -5.73
C ASP A 112 0.78 0.80 -6.94
#